data_AF-A0A7R9CK12-F1
#
_entry.id   AF-A0A7R9CK12-F1
#
_cell.length_a   1.000
_cell.length_b   1.000
_cell.length_c   1.000
_cell.angle_alpha   90.00
_cell.angle_beta   90.00
_cell.angle_gamma   90.00
#
_symmetry.space_group_name_H-M   'P 1'
#
loop_
_entity.id
_entity.type
_entity.pdbx_description
1 polymer ?
#
loop_
_entity_poly.entity_id
_entity_poly.type
_entity_poly.pdbx_seq_one_letter_code
_entity_poly.pdbx_strand_id
1 'polypeptide(L)'
;MAGNVLQIMLNNDARSTAWVSLDGRFHQELVPGDSLRVTTSIYPVPSICAQDQISDWFDSLAECLHWNVRKRQKHLDELSDLTHSSSNDTLDSLDHTDHLDS
;
A
#
# COMPACT_ATOMS: atom_id res chain seq x y z
N MET A 1 2.65 -36.31 9.13
CA MET A 1 2.79 -35.26 8.11
C MET A 1 4.23 -34.78 8.15
N ALA A 2 5.00 -34.98 7.08
CA ALA A 2 6.35 -34.42 7.00
C ALA A 2 6.19 -32.93 6.65
N GLY A 3 6.16 -32.07 7.68
CA GLY A 3 6.14 -30.62 7.46
C GLY A 3 7.47 -30.22 6.83
N ASN A 4 7.41 -29.60 5.66
CA ASN A 4 8.61 -29.04 5.03
C ASN A 4 9.23 -28.01 5.98
N VAL A 5 10.54 -28.10 6.18
CA VAL A 5 11.31 -27.20 7.04
C VAL A 5 12.00 -26.19 6.13
N LEU A 6 11.82 -24.90 6.38
CA LEU A 6 12.67 -23.86 5.79
C LEU A 6 13.76 -23.52 6.80
N GLN A 7 15.02 -23.59 6.36
CA GLN A 7 16.17 -23.24 7.18
C GLN A 7 16.97 -22.14 6.48
N ILE A 8 17.26 -21.07 7.23
CA ILE A 8 18.05 -19.92 6.80
C ILE A 8 19.24 -19.85 7.76
N MET A 9 20.45 -19.68 7.24
CA MET A 9 21.65 -19.60 8.07
C MET A 9 22.45 -18.37 7.68
N LEU A 10 23.01 -17.70 8.67
CA LEU A 10 23.96 -16.64 8.42
C LEU A 10 25.36 -17.24 8.29
N ASN A 11 26.00 -16.99 7.15
CA ASN A 11 27.35 -17.48 6.89
C ASN A 11 28.31 -17.00 7.99
N ASN A 12 29.21 -17.87 8.47
CA ASN A 12 30.24 -17.52 9.44
C ASN A 12 31.13 -16.36 8.97
N ASP A 13 31.34 -16.23 7.66
CA ASP A 13 32.14 -15.16 7.06
C ASP A 13 31.29 -13.92 6.66
N ALA A 14 30.04 -13.83 7.14
CA ALA A 14 29.17 -12.69 6.85
C ALA A 14 29.78 -11.40 7.42
N ARG A 15 29.81 -10.36 6.59
CA ARG A 15 30.38 -9.04 6.94
C ARG A 15 29.44 -8.18 7.80
N SER A 16 28.19 -8.61 7.97
CA SER A 16 27.16 -7.93 8.75
C SER A 16 26.23 -8.96 9.38
N THR A 17 25.55 -8.54 10.45
CA THR A 17 24.44 -9.28 11.05
C THR A 17 23.18 -9.19 10.19
N ALA A 18 22.19 -10.02 10.48
CA ALA A 18 20.86 -9.97 9.88
C ALA A 18 19.81 -9.76 10.98
N TRP A 19 18.58 -9.43 10.57
CA TRP A 19 17.47 -9.22 11.49
C TRP A 19 16.27 -10.07 11.08
N VAL A 20 15.62 -10.68 12.05
CA VAL A 20 14.37 -11.39 11.88
C VAL A 20 13.26 -10.70 12.67
N SER A 21 12.06 -10.66 12.09
CA SER A 21 10.83 -10.26 12.76
C SER A 21 9.73 -11.28 12.46
N LEU A 22 8.79 -11.43 13.40
CA LEU A 22 7.62 -12.28 13.29
C LEU A 22 6.39 -11.39 13.19
N ASP A 23 5.69 -11.41 12.05
CA ASP A 23 4.54 -10.56 11.74
C ASP A 23 4.81 -9.05 11.99
N GLY A 24 6.03 -8.59 11.70
CA GLY A 24 6.47 -7.21 11.91
C GLY A 24 6.77 -6.85 13.38
N ARG A 25 6.79 -7.84 14.28
CA ARG A 25 7.12 -7.69 15.70
C ARG A 25 8.32 -8.57 16.08
N PHE A 26 8.74 -8.49 17.34
CA PHE A 26 9.81 -9.34 17.90
C PHE A 26 11.11 -9.31 17.08
N HIS A 27 11.69 -8.13 16.93
CA HIS A 27 12.97 -7.96 16.24
C HIS A 27 14.10 -8.66 17.01
N GLN A 28 14.76 -9.60 16.37
CA GLN A 28 15.92 -10.30 16.90
C GLN A 28 17.07 -10.21 15.89
N GLU A 29 18.24 -9.83 16.38
CA GLU A 29 19.48 -9.85 15.61
C GLU A 29 19.97 -11.30 15.48
N LEU A 30 20.42 -11.66 14.27
CA LEU A 30 21.09 -12.91 13.94
C LEU A 30 22.56 -12.60 13.64
N VAL A 31 23.47 -13.29 14.31
CA VAL A 31 24.92 -13.13 14.13
C VAL A 31 25.50 -14.25 13.27
N PRO A 32 26.72 -14.10 12.70
CA PRO A 32 27.35 -15.15 11.88
C PRO A 32 27.39 -16.50 12.62
N GLY A 33 26.93 -17.56 11.94
CA GLY A 33 26.78 -18.90 12.52
C GLY A 33 25.38 -19.23 13.06
N ASP A 34 24.50 -18.23 13.23
CA ASP A 34 23.12 -18.48 13.62
C ASP A 34 22.31 -19.12 12.50
N SER A 35 21.26 -19.84 12.90
CA SER A 35 20.28 -20.43 11.99
C SER A 35 18.84 -20.16 12.45
N LEU A 36 18.00 -19.77 11.50
CA LEU A 36 16.56 -19.67 11.66
C LEU A 36 15.89 -20.89 11.01
N ARG A 37 15.03 -21.57 11.76
CA ARG A 37 14.26 -22.72 11.28
C ARG A 37 12.78 -22.44 11.39
N VAL A 38 12.08 -22.48 10.25
CA VAL A 38 10.64 -22.23 10.16
C VAL A 38 9.94 -23.54 9.82
N THR A 39 8.90 -23.85 10.60
CA THR A 39 8.05 -25.02 10.43
C THR A 39 6.59 -24.62 10.50
N THR A 40 5.73 -25.33 9.78
CA THR A 40 4.28 -25.17 9.93
C THR A 40 3.86 -25.53 11.36
N SER A 41 3.17 -24.62 12.03
CA SER A 41 2.61 -24.85 13.37
C SER A 41 1.52 -25.92 13.33
N ILE A 42 1.41 -26.74 14.38
CA ILE A 42 0.27 -27.64 14.61
C ILE A 42 -0.95 -26.93 15.22
N TYR A 43 -0.80 -25.65 15.55
CA TYR A 43 -1.84 -24.79 16.13
C TYR A 43 -2.18 -23.68 15.12
N PRO A 44 -3.09 -23.92 14.16
CA PRO A 44 -3.51 -22.88 13.23
C PRO A 44 -4.37 -21.83 13.93
N VAL A 45 -4.29 -20.58 13.48
CA VAL A 45 -5.22 -19.52 13.89
C VAL A 45 -6.51 -19.67 13.08
N PRO A 46 -7.68 -19.88 13.70
CA PRO A 46 -8.93 -20.04 12.96
C PRO A 46 -9.36 -18.72 12.31
N SER A 47 -9.84 -18.78 11.08
CA SER A 47 -10.43 -17.64 10.36
C SER A 47 -11.92 -17.90 10.13
N ILE A 48 -12.76 -16.94 10.51
CA ILE A 48 -14.22 -17.01 10.34
C ILE A 48 -14.58 -16.32 9.02
N CYS A 49 -15.35 -17.00 8.17
CA CYS A 49 -15.80 -16.48 6.88
C CYS A 49 -17.28 -16.06 6.98
N ALA A 50 -17.65 -15.02 6.25
CA ALA A 50 -19.03 -14.58 6.08
C ALA A 50 -19.80 -15.53 5.14
N GLN A 51 -19.19 -15.91 4.01
CA GLN A 51 -19.78 -16.88 3.07
C GLN A 51 -18.92 -18.14 2.95
N ASP A 52 -17.75 -18.05 2.34
CA ASP A 52 -16.77 -19.13 2.25
C ASP A 52 -15.36 -18.58 2.05
N GLN A 53 -14.34 -19.39 2.34
CA GLN A 53 -12.94 -18.96 2.34
C GLN A 53 -12.48 -18.38 0.99
N ILE A 54 -12.97 -18.94 -0.12
CA ILE A 54 -12.51 -18.58 -1.45
C ILE A 54 -13.17 -17.26 -1.86
N SER A 55 -14.50 -17.18 -1.73
CA SER A 55 -15.27 -15.98 -2.09
C SER A 55 -14.82 -14.77 -1.26
N ASP A 56 -14.76 -14.90 0.07
CA ASP A 56 -14.38 -13.80 0.96
C ASP A 56 -12.94 -13.31 0.67
N TRP A 57 -12.03 -14.23 0.33
CA TRP A 57 -10.66 -13.86 -0.03
C TRP A 57 -10.62 -13.07 -1.35
N PHE A 58 -11.33 -13.53 -2.39
CA PHE A 58 -11.37 -12.83 -3.67
C PHE A 58 -12.02 -11.44 -3.56
N ASP A 59 -13.12 -11.34 -2.81
CA ASP A 59 -13.81 -10.07 -2.59
C ASP A 59 -12.89 -9.08 -1.85
N SER A 60 -12.20 -9.52 -0.80
CA SER A 60 -11.25 -8.67 -0.07
C SER A 60 -10.10 -8.15 -0.94
N LEU A 61 -9.60 -8.98 -1.86
CA LEU A 61 -8.55 -8.57 -2.81
C LEU A 61 -9.06 -7.55 -3.82
N ALA A 62 -10.27 -7.76 -4.36
CA ALA A 62 -10.87 -6.85 -5.32
C ALA A 62 -11.10 -5.45 -4.71
N GLU A 63 -11.63 -5.41 -3.48
CA GLU A 63 -11.87 -4.18 -2.72
C GLU A 63 -10.60 -3.48 -2.26
N CYS A 64 -9.52 -4.21 -1.94
CA CYS A 64 -8.29 -3.57 -1.47
C CYS A 64 -7.43 -3.03 -2.62
N LEU A 65 -7.32 -3.76 -3.73
CA LEU A 65 -6.27 -3.53 -4.72
C LEU A 65 -6.75 -2.84 -6.00
N HIS A 66 -8.00 -3.06 -6.40
CA HIS A 66 -8.62 -2.47 -7.59
C HIS A 66 -7.82 -2.63 -8.92
N TRP A 67 -6.94 -3.63 -9.03
CA TRP A 67 -5.98 -3.76 -10.13
C TRP A 67 -6.58 -3.75 -11.53
N ASN A 68 -7.78 -4.28 -11.70
CA ASN A 68 -8.46 -4.38 -12.99
C ASN A 68 -9.55 -3.31 -13.20
N VAL A 69 -9.80 -2.44 -12.22
CA VAL A 69 -10.79 -1.37 -12.33
C VAL A 69 -10.20 -0.25 -13.18
N ARG A 70 -10.73 -0.07 -14.38
CA ARG A 70 -10.31 0.99 -15.30
C ARG A 70 -11.29 2.16 -15.23
N LYS A 71 -10.78 3.36 -14.98
CA LYS A 71 -11.56 4.59 -15.19
C LYS A 71 -11.66 4.85 -16.69
N ARG A 72 -12.84 5.28 -17.16
CA ARG A 72 -13.02 5.71 -18.54
C ARG A 72 -12.13 6.93 -18.81
N GLN A 73 -11.34 6.87 -19.88
CA GLN A 73 -10.55 8.02 -20.32
C GLN A 73 -11.47 9.20 -20.66
N LYS A 74 -11.16 10.38 -20.12
CA LYS A 74 -11.90 11.62 -20.40
C LYS A 74 -11.42 12.27 -21.71
N HIS A 75 -12.26 13.13 -22.28
CA HIS A 75 -11.86 13.96 -23.41
C HIS A 75 -10.75 14.94 -23.01
N LEU A 76 -9.83 15.25 -23.92
CA LEU A 76 -8.70 16.14 -23.66
C LEU A 76 -9.16 17.54 -23.23
N ASP A 77 -10.29 18.01 -23.76
CA ASP A 77 -10.81 19.36 -23.49
C ASP A 77 -11.36 19.56 -22.07
N GLU A 78 -11.63 18.49 -21.29
CA GLU A 78 -12.07 18.63 -19.89
C GLU A 78 -10.90 18.90 -18.90
N LEU A 79 -9.65 18.88 -19.37
CA LEU A 79 -8.47 19.18 -18.55
C LEU A 79 -8.11 20.67 -18.50
N SER A 80 -8.57 21.48 -19.47
CA SER A 80 -8.31 22.93 -19.47
C SER A 80 -8.91 23.61 -18.24
N ASP A 81 -10.08 23.15 -17.80
CA ASP A 81 -10.81 23.70 -16.65
C ASP A 81 -10.10 23.43 -15.32
N LEU A 82 -9.30 22.36 -15.23
CA LEU A 82 -8.48 22.06 -14.04
C LEU A 82 -7.15 22.82 -14.04
N THR A 83 -6.63 23.20 -15.21
CA THR A 83 -5.38 23.98 -15.33
C THR A 83 -5.58 25.49 -15.16
N HIS A 84 -6.80 26.02 -15.37
CA HIS A 84 -7.10 27.44 -15.17
C HIS A 84 -7.58 27.81 -13.77
N SER A 85 -7.94 26.83 -12.93
CA SER A 85 -8.49 27.09 -11.60
C SER A 85 -7.44 27.22 -10.48
N SER A 86 -6.14 27.22 -10.82
CA SER A 86 -5.02 27.34 -9.86
C SER A 86 -4.27 28.68 -9.93
N SER A 87 -4.90 29.77 -10.38
CA SER A 87 -4.36 31.13 -10.28
C SER A 87 -5.50 32.14 -10.37
N ASN A 88 -5.89 32.70 -9.24
CA ASN A 88 -6.22 34.13 -9.05
C ASN A 88 -6.81 34.32 -7.65
N ASP A 89 -5.96 34.13 -6.64
CA ASP A 89 -6.13 34.84 -5.37
C ASP A 89 -5.25 36.09 -5.44
N THR A 90 -5.88 37.23 -5.14
CA THR A 90 -5.30 38.54 -4.77
C THR A 90 -5.02 39.59 -5.86
N LEU A 91 -5.57 40.80 -5.60
CA LEU A 91 -5.19 42.14 -6.06
C LEU A 91 -5.68 42.59 -7.45
N ASP A 92 -6.76 43.38 -7.51
CA ASP A 92 -6.63 44.85 -7.38
C ASP A 92 -8.02 45.50 -7.20
N SER A 93 -8.10 46.42 -6.25
CA SER A 93 -9.28 47.23 -5.98
C SER A 93 -9.05 48.62 -6.58
N LEU A 94 -10.13 49.27 -7.01
CA LEU A 94 -10.22 50.72 -7.30
C LEU A 94 -9.57 51.14 -8.63
N ASP A 95 -10.37 51.62 -9.60
CA ASP A 95 -10.37 53.05 -9.97
C ASP A 95 -11.37 53.40 -11.10
N HIS A 96 -12.05 54.54 -10.91
CA HIS A 96 -12.80 55.41 -11.86
C HIS A 96 -14.10 54.88 -12.54
N THR A 97 -15.32 55.28 -12.13
CA THR A 97 -16.05 56.59 -12.18
C THR A 97 -16.61 57.05 -13.53
N ASP A 98 -17.96 57.17 -13.52
CA ASP A 98 -18.86 58.16 -14.14
C ASP A 98 -19.42 58.06 -15.57
N HIS A 99 -20.76 58.27 -15.61
CA HIS A 99 -21.62 58.91 -16.63
C HIS A 99 -21.92 58.15 -17.96
N LEU A 100 -23.13 58.10 -18.56
CA LEU A 100 -24.45 58.74 -18.45
C LEU A 100 -25.53 57.86 -19.11
N ASP A 101 -26.75 57.96 -18.57
CA ASP A 101 -28.11 57.93 -19.15
C ASP A 101 -28.37 57.44 -20.60
N SER A 102 -29.37 56.57 -20.75
CA SER A 102 -30.42 56.57 -21.80
C SER A 102 -31.62 55.72 -21.37
#